data_AF-A0A5N5WMQ4-F1
#
_entry.id   AF-A0A5N5WMQ4-F1
#
_cell.length_a   1.000
_cell.length_b   1.000
_cell.length_c   1.000
_cell.angle_alpha   90.00
_cell.angle_beta   90.00
_cell.angle_gamma   90.00
#
_symmetry.space_group_name_H-M   'P 1'
#
loop_
_entity.id
_entity.type
_entity.pdbx_description
1 polymer ?
#
loop_
_entity_poly.entity_id
_entity_poly.type
_entity_poly.pdbx_seq_one_letter_code
_entity_poly.pdbx_strand_id
1 'polypeptide(L)'
;MEKFTQFRDRGSGIAPFLPIPSQPAGFQLPLRVFLFCFRLPLFIFVCLGYFLVLQWLPIGSLGKKASLWCILGVPSIWWIDLQVDGVRKGSLSKQHQARLPGPRSVIASSFTSPIDAVYLAAIFDPVFTASYPNSRQVEHISLFQAILRSFAAPQVSPPAKARLVDIATLAQKYPGRPIVTFPECTATNARGILPPSPSLLSVAPKTKIFPVSLKYTPADVVTPLPGSYLSFLWMLLSKPTHCIRVRIAECVVKSTDGEGASATRKSTYDTNYLDTLDTDSAYGSLDTEDAELTRAEKALLDTVADSLARLGRVKRVGLGVQDKKNFVRMWTKTRRTW
;
A
#
# COMPACT_ATOMS: atom_id res chain seq x y z
N MET A 1 -0.41 1.44 28.99
CA MET A 1 -0.47 0.92 27.60
C MET A 1 -1.67 0.00 27.33
N GLU A 2 -2.53 -0.27 28.33
CA GLU A 2 -3.64 -1.24 28.21
C GLU A 2 -4.85 -0.76 27.39
N LYS A 3 -5.01 0.57 27.25
CA LYS A 3 -6.17 1.18 26.58
C LYS A 3 -6.28 0.85 25.08
N PHE A 4 -5.20 0.47 24.41
CA PHE A 4 -5.20 0.15 22.97
C PHE A 4 -4.98 -1.34 22.69
N THR A 5 -5.03 -2.20 23.72
CA THR A 5 -4.86 -3.66 23.56
C THR A 5 -5.94 -4.26 22.65
N GLN A 6 -7.14 -3.68 22.61
CA GLN A 6 -8.22 -4.10 21.71
C GLN A 6 -7.87 -3.96 20.22
N PHE A 7 -6.97 -3.05 19.86
CA PHE A 7 -6.51 -2.83 18.48
C PHE A 7 -5.22 -3.61 18.16
N ARG A 8 -4.94 -4.64 18.95
CA ARG A 8 -3.98 -5.69 18.61
C ARG A 8 -4.74 -6.87 18.05
N ASP A 9 -4.21 -7.41 16.98
CA ASP A 9 -4.69 -8.65 16.41
C ASP A 9 -4.58 -9.77 17.46
N ARG A 10 -5.67 -10.53 17.68
CA ARG A 10 -5.74 -11.52 18.77
C ARG A 10 -4.78 -12.69 18.55
N GLY A 11 -4.58 -13.10 17.30
CA GLY A 11 -3.67 -14.21 16.96
C GLY A 11 -2.20 -13.80 16.96
N SER A 12 -1.87 -12.65 16.36
CA SER A 12 -0.46 -12.23 16.18
C SER A 12 0.06 -11.25 17.24
N GLY A 13 -0.82 -10.61 18.01
CA GLY A 13 -0.48 -9.53 18.95
C GLY A 13 -0.03 -8.23 18.28
N ILE A 14 -0.10 -8.14 16.95
CA ILE A 14 0.40 -7.00 16.17
C ILE A 14 -0.62 -5.87 16.21
N ALA A 15 -0.14 -4.63 16.43
CA ALA A 15 -0.95 -3.42 16.32
C ALA A 15 -0.60 -2.66 15.02
N PRO A 16 -1.38 -2.80 13.94
CA PRO A 16 -1.10 -2.18 12.64
C PRO A 16 -1.39 -0.67 12.60
N PHE A 17 -2.16 -0.16 13.55
CA PHE A 17 -2.59 1.25 13.57
C PHE A 17 -1.77 2.13 14.53
N LEU A 18 -0.97 1.54 15.42
CA LEU A 18 -0.17 2.30 16.35
C LEU A 18 0.98 3.00 15.62
N PRO A 19 1.22 4.30 15.86
CA PRO A 19 2.36 5.00 15.29
C PRO A 19 3.67 4.37 15.79
N ILE A 20 4.66 4.31 14.92
CA ILE A 20 6.00 3.86 15.28
C ILE A 20 6.72 5.05 15.94
N PRO A 21 7.20 4.92 17.19
CA PRO A 21 7.93 6.00 17.82
C PRO A 21 9.20 6.30 17.02
N SER A 22 9.42 7.58 16.74
CA SER A 22 10.63 8.05 16.10
C SER A 22 11.83 7.88 17.04
N GLN A 23 13.00 7.57 16.48
CA GLN A 23 14.25 7.57 17.25
C GLN A 23 14.51 8.97 17.82
N PRO A 24 14.78 9.09 19.14
CA PRO A 24 15.01 10.37 19.78
C PRO A 24 16.18 11.10 19.10
N ALA A 25 16.02 12.40 18.89
CA ALA A 25 16.99 13.19 18.14
C ALA A 25 18.32 13.37 18.89
N GLY A 26 18.30 13.34 20.23
CA GLY A 26 19.49 13.49 21.07
C GLY A 26 20.37 14.66 20.60
N PHE A 27 21.67 14.41 20.48
CA PHE A 27 22.65 15.37 19.99
C PHE A 27 22.50 15.75 18.50
N GLN A 28 21.73 14.99 17.71
CA GLN A 28 21.50 15.29 16.28
C GLN A 28 20.38 16.32 16.07
N LEU A 29 19.73 16.82 17.13
CA LEU A 29 18.63 17.77 17.00
C LEU A 29 19.00 19.05 16.21
N PRO A 30 20.16 19.71 16.44
CA PRO A 30 20.53 20.90 15.67
C PRO A 30 20.66 20.60 14.17
N LEU A 31 21.28 19.46 13.82
CA LEU A 31 21.40 19.00 12.45
C LEU A 31 20.02 18.74 11.82
N ARG A 32 19.10 18.10 12.56
CA ARG A 32 17.74 17.82 12.09
C ARG A 32 16.94 19.08 11.81
N VAL A 33 17.04 20.09 12.69
CA VAL A 33 16.43 21.41 12.50
C VAL A 33 17.02 22.09 11.27
N PHE A 34 18.36 22.10 11.15
CA PHE A 34 19.04 22.69 10.00
C PHE A 34 18.61 22.06 8.67
N LEU A 35 18.61 20.73 8.58
CA LEU A 35 18.16 19.99 7.40
C LEU A 35 16.70 20.28 7.07
N PHE A 36 15.83 20.34 8.10
CA PHE A 36 14.42 20.67 7.92
C PHE A 36 14.24 22.08 7.34
N CYS A 37 14.87 23.09 7.94
CA CYS A 37 14.76 24.48 7.50
C CYS A 37 15.27 24.71 6.07
N PHE A 38 16.33 24.00 5.67
CA PHE A 38 16.87 24.12 4.31
C PHE A 38 16.04 23.34 3.28
N ARG A 39 15.59 22.13 3.61
CA ARG A 39 14.87 21.26 2.66
C ARG A 39 13.39 21.65 2.52
N LEU A 40 12.77 22.21 3.55
CA LEU A 40 11.36 22.62 3.52
C LEU A 40 11.03 23.60 2.37
N PRO A 41 11.72 24.75 2.20
CA PRO A 41 11.42 25.66 1.10
C PRO A 41 11.66 25.01 -0.26
N LEU A 42 12.72 24.21 -0.41
CA LEU A 42 13.00 23.46 -1.65
C LEU A 42 11.90 22.44 -1.94
N PHE A 43 11.44 21.71 -0.92
CA PHE A 43 10.39 20.70 -1.06
C PHE A 43 9.06 21.34 -1.45
N ILE A 44 8.70 22.45 -0.82
CA ILE A 44 7.51 23.22 -1.15
C ILE A 44 7.60 23.73 -2.59
N PHE A 45 8.74 24.30 -2.99
CA PHE A 45 8.95 24.81 -4.34
C PHE A 45 8.77 23.71 -5.41
N VAL A 46 9.40 22.55 -5.23
CA VAL A 46 9.30 21.43 -6.20
C VAL A 46 7.87 20.86 -6.21
N CYS A 47 7.23 20.70 -5.05
CA CYS A 47 5.85 20.21 -4.98
C CYS A 47 4.87 21.18 -5.66
N LEU A 48 4.95 22.48 -5.34
CA LEU A 48 4.09 23.50 -5.94
C LEU A 48 4.34 23.61 -7.44
N GLY A 49 5.60 23.63 -7.88
CA GLY A 49 5.96 23.62 -9.29
C GLY A 49 5.36 22.43 -10.04
N TYR A 50 5.41 21.23 -9.46
CA TYR A 50 4.81 20.05 -10.08
C TYR A 50 3.28 20.13 -10.16
N PHE A 51 2.60 20.32 -9.02
CA PHE A 51 1.14 20.23 -8.97
C PHE A 51 0.42 21.45 -9.56
N LEU A 52 1.02 22.65 -9.54
CA LEU A 52 0.41 23.87 -10.09
C LEU A 52 0.76 24.13 -11.54
N VAL A 53 1.94 23.70 -12.01
CA VAL A 53 2.45 24.07 -13.34
C VAL A 53 2.71 22.83 -14.20
N LEU A 54 3.63 21.96 -13.78
CA LEU A 54 4.10 20.85 -14.62
C LEU A 54 3.03 19.80 -14.91
N GLN A 55 2.06 19.61 -14.01
CA GLN A 55 0.97 18.66 -14.22
C GLN A 55 0.02 19.08 -15.35
N TRP A 56 -0.09 20.38 -15.64
CA TRP A 56 -0.98 20.92 -16.67
C TRP A 56 -0.31 21.06 -18.04
N LEU A 57 1.01 21.14 -18.05
CA LEU A 57 1.79 21.17 -19.27
C LEU A 57 1.87 19.75 -19.88
N PRO A 58 1.84 19.60 -21.22
CA PRO A 58 2.02 18.33 -21.91
C PRO A 58 3.50 17.90 -21.88
N ILE A 59 4.09 17.88 -20.69
CA ILE A 59 5.42 17.36 -20.45
C ILE A 59 5.30 15.86 -20.63
N GLY A 60 5.98 15.31 -21.63
CA GLY A 60 5.95 13.88 -21.91
C GLY A 60 6.24 13.04 -20.65
N SER A 61 5.97 11.75 -20.73
CA SER A 61 6.11 10.82 -19.59
C SER A 61 7.48 10.90 -18.90
N LEU A 62 8.55 11.21 -19.65
CA LEU A 62 9.88 11.39 -19.11
C LEU A 62 10.00 12.59 -18.15
N GLY A 63 9.49 13.76 -18.52
CA GLY A 63 9.61 14.95 -17.67
C GLY A 63 8.71 14.86 -16.43
N LYS A 64 7.54 14.22 -16.56
CA LYS A 64 6.72 13.87 -15.41
C LYS A 64 7.49 12.97 -14.44
N LYS A 65 8.13 11.91 -14.94
CA LYS A 65 8.96 11.03 -14.10
C LYS A 65 10.13 11.78 -13.45
N ALA A 66 10.84 12.60 -14.21
CA ALA A 66 11.96 13.40 -13.69
C ALA A 66 11.52 14.32 -12.54
N SER A 67 10.40 15.03 -12.70
CA SER A 67 9.86 15.90 -11.65
C SER A 67 9.44 15.13 -10.40
N LEU A 68 8.83 13.94 -10.54
CA LEU A 68 8.49 13.06 -9.42
C LEU A 68 9.74 12.53 -8.70
N TRP A 69 10.80 12.24 -9.45
CA TRP A 69 12.11 11.90 -8.89
C TRP A 69 12.73 13.07 -8.13
N CYS A 70 12.57 14.32 -8.59
CA CYS A 70 12.96 15.50 -7.82
C CYS A 70 12.19 15.58 -6.50
N ILE A 71 10.88 15.34 -6.50
CA ILE A 71 10.06 15.33 -5.26
C ILE A 71 10.57 14.29 -4.26
N LEU A 72 11.01 13.11 -4.72
CA LEU A 72 11.62 12.07 -3.87
C LEU A 72 13.06 12.41 -3.45
N GLY A 73 13.81 13.11 -4.29
CA GLY A 73 15.20 13.49 -4.04
C GLY A 73 15.38 14.54 -2.95
N VAL A 74 14.48 15.53 -2.85
CA VAL A 74 14.55 16.59 -1.83
C VAL A 74 14.55 16.05 -0.39
N PRO A 75 13.64 15.15 0.03
CA PRO A 75 13.70 14.51 1.35
C PRO A 75 14.86 13.52 1.49
N SER A 76 15.73 13.40 0.49
CA SER A 76 16.88 12.52 0.48
C SER A 76 16.52 11.02 0.45
N ILE A 77 15.52 10.68 -0.34
CA ILE A 77 15.21 9.29 -0.72
C ILE A 77 16.03 8.91 -1.96
N TRP A 78 17.34 8.70 -1.77
CA TRP A 78 18.25 8.33 -2.85
C TRP A 78 18.44 6.81 -2.96
N TRP A 79 18.17 6.08 -1.88
CA TRP A 79 18.46 4.66 -1.77
C TRP A 79 17.19 3.84 -1.96
N ILE A 80 16.99 3.33 -3.18
CA ILE A 80 15.87 2.44 -3.50
C ILE A 80 16.42 1.06 -3.83
N ASP A 81 16.10 0.09 -2.98
CA ASP A 81 16.43 -1.32 -3.19
C ASP A 81 15.21 -2.01 -3.79
N LEU A 82 15.20 -2.17 -5.11
CA LEU A 82 14.16 -2.92 -5.83
C LEU A 82 14.54 -4.40 -5.88
N GLN A 83 13.68 -5.25 -5.33
CA GLN A 83 13.83 -6.71 -5.35
C GLN A 83 12.58 -7.33 -5.99
N VAL A 84 12.79 -8.20 -6.97
CA VAL A 84 11.71 -9.01 -7.56
C VAL A 84 11.84 -10.42 -7.01
N ASP A 85 10.75 -10.95 -6.49
CA ASP A 85 10.72 -12.28 -5.90
C ASP A 85 11.00 -13.37 -6.96
N GLY A 86 11.78 -14.39 -6.57
CA GLY A 86 12.15 -15.50 -7.46
C GLY A 86 13.32 -15.25 -8.43
N VAL A 87 14.00 -14.09 -8.41
CA VAL A 87 15.12 -13.80 -9.32
C VAL A 87 16.39 -13.39 -8.55
N ARG A 88 17.52 -14.05 -8.84
CA ARG A 88 18.84 -13.61 -8.35
C ARG A 88 19.21 -12.26 -8.98
N LYS A 89 19.79 -11.35 -8.18
CA LYS A 89 20.06 -9.92 -8.50
C LYS A 89 20.75 -9.65 -9.86
N GLY A 90 21.40 -10.64 -10.48
CA GLY A 90 22.05 -10.53 -11.80
C GLY A 90 21.24 -10.96 -13.03
N SER A 91 20.05 -11.58 -12.87
CA SER A 91 19.23 -12.06 -14.01
C SER A 91 18.05 -11.13 -14.37
N LEU A 92 17.92 -9.99 -13.67
CA LEU A 92 16.81 -9.06 -13.85
C LEU A 92 16.74 -8.51 -15.29
N SER A 93 17.87 -8.09 -15.86
CA SER A 93 17.94 -7.43 -17.19
C SER A 93 17.32 -8.25 -18.32
N LYS A 94 17.37 -9.59 -18.26
CA LYS A 94 16.82 -10.49 -19.30
C LYS A 94 15.34 -10.84 -19.11
N GLN A 95 14.78 -10.67 -17.90
CA GLN A 95 13.39 -11.07 -17.56
C GLN A 95 12.47 -9.88 -17.22
N HIS A 96 12.94 -8.65 -17.44
CA HIS A 96 12.30 -7.39 -17.06
C HIS A 96 10.84 -7.25 -17.56
N GLN A 97 10.54 -7.72 -18.78
CA GLN A 97 9.23 -7.51 -19.42
C GLN A 97 8.11 -8.41 -18.92
N ALA A 98 8.42 -9.61 -18.42
CA ALA A 98 7.41 -10.57 -17.97
C ALA A 98 7.10 -10.45 -16.47
N ARG A 99 8.06 -9.94 -15.68
CA ARG A 99 8.03 -9.97 -14.21
C ARG A 99 7.75 -8.62 -13.54
N LEU A 100 7.85 -7.52 -14.28
CA LEU A 100 7.44 -6.21 -13.78
C LEU A 100 6.02 -5.84 -14.23
N PRO A 101 5.32 -4.99 -13.47
CA PRO A 101 4.05 -4.42 -13.90
C PRO A 101 4.18 -3.69 -15.24
N GLY A 102 3.57 -4.27 -16.27
CA GLY A 102 3.51 -3.70 -17.61
C GLY A 102 2.16 -3.02 -17.90
N PRO A 103 1.94 -2.55 -19.14
CA PRO A 103 0.64 -2.07 -19.60
C PRO A 103 -0.44 -3.14 -19.39
N ARG A 104 -1.67 -2.71 -19.06
CA ARG A 104 -2.82 -3.60 -18.73
C ARG A 104 -2.59 -4.55 -17.55
N SER A 105 -1.65 -4.24 -16.65
CA SER A 105 -1.51 -4.98 -15.39
C SER A 105 -2.10 -4.20 -14.21
N VAL A 106 -2.45 -4.94 -13.15
CA VAL A 106 -2.94 -4.36 -11.90
C VAL A 106 -1.85 -4.52 -10.85
N ILE A 107 -1.51 -3.43 -10.16
CA ILE A 107 -0.59 -3.41 -9.04
C ILE A 107 -1.44 -3.38 -7.78
N ALA A 108 -1.31 -4.41 -6.95
CA ALA A 108 -1.91 -4.46 -5.62
C ALA A 108 -0.84 -4.06 -4.62
N SER A 109 -0.86 -2.81 -4.16
CA SER A 109 0.23 -2.26 -3.35
C SER A 109 -0.15 -2.11 -1.87
N SER A 110 0.77 -2.42 -0.97
CA SER A 110 0.62 -2.08 0.45
C SER A 110 0.51 -0.57 0.62
N PHE A 111 -0.36 -0.11 1.53
CA PHE A 111 -0.55 1.32 1.76
C PHE A 111 -0.06 1.74 3.14
N THR A 112 1.04 2.49 3.18
CA THR A 112 1.75 2.81 4.44
C THR A 112 2.10 4.29 4.56
N SER A 113 2.38 4.95 3.43
CA SER A 113 2.91 6.31 3.37
C SER A 113 2.41 7.05 2.13
N PRO A 114 2.26 8.40 2.16
CA PRO A 114 1.99 9.18 0.94
C PRO A 114 3.08 9.01 -0.13
N ILE A 115 4.30 8.66 0.28
CA ILE A 115 5.43 8.43 -0.61
C ILE A 115 5.19 7.21 -1.51
N ASP A 116 4.36 6.25 -1.07
CA ASP A 116 4.01 5.06 -1.85
C ASP A 116 3.40 5.47 -3.20
N ALA A 117 2.46 6.42 -3.18
CA ALA A 117 1.83 6.94 -4.39
C ALA A 117 2.83 7.69 -5.29
N VAL A 118 3.71 8.51 -4.71
CA VAL A 118 4.73 9.27 -5.46
C VAL A 118 5.73 8.32 -6.13
N TYR A 119 6.21 7.30 -5.39
CA TYR A 119 7.13 6.31 -5.91
C TYR A 119 6.51 5.49 -7.05
N LEU A 120 5.30 4.98 -6.86
CA LEU A 120 4.60 4.21 -7.90
C LEU A 120 4.36 5.07 -9.14
N ALA A 121 4.05 6.37 -8.97
CA ALA A 121 3.93 7.32 -10.07
C ALA A 121 5.25 7.54 -10.82
N ALA A 122 6.36 7.67 -10.11
CA ALA A 122 7.69 7.91 -10.69
C ALA A 122 8.19 6.71 -11.52
N ILE A 123 7.89 5.48 -11.10
CA ILE A 123 8.35 4.27 -11.79
C ILE A 123 7.39 3.89 -12.93
N PHE A 124 6.12 3.67 -12.61
CA PHE A 124 5.18 2.97 -13.49
C PHE A 124 4.23 3.89 -14.26
N ASP A 125 4.16 5.18 -13.91
CA ASP A 125 3.15 6.13 -14.39
C ASP A 125 1.72 5.53 -14.42
N PRO A 126 1.21 5.03 -13.28
CA PRO A 126 -0.03 4.28 -13.22
C PRO A 126 -1.27 5.18 -13.17
N VAL A 127 -2.43 4.56 -13.34
CA VAL A 127 -3.72 5.11 -12.97
C VAL A 127 -4.01 4.71 -11.52
N PHE A 128 -4.26 5.68 -10.64
CA PHE A 128 -4.55 5.41 -9.23
C PHE A 128 -6.03 5.17 -9.01
N THR A 129 -6.33 4.22 -8.12
CA THR A 129 -7.70 3.93 -7.72
C THR A 129 -7.81 3.78 -6.20
N ALA A 130 -8.92 4.24 -5.64
CA ALA A 130 -9.29 4.02 -4.25
C ALA A 130 -10.24 2.82 -4.13
N SER A 131 -9.88 1.88 -3.26
CA SER A 131 -10.72 0.75 -2.89
C SER A 131 -11.45 1.00 -1.56
N TYR A 132 -12.54 0.27 -1.38
CA TYR A 132 -13.37 0.27 -0.17
C TYR A 132 -13.62 -1.18 0.28
N PRO A 133 -13.72 -1.45 1.59
CA PRO A 133 -13.83 -2.81 2.12
C PRO A 133 -15.10 -3.54 1.64
N ASN A 134 -16.22 -2.84 1.49
CA ASN A 134 -17.52 -3.46 1.19
C ASN A 134 -17.91 -3.32 -0.29
N SER A 135 -16.98 -2.96 -1.18
CA SER A 135 -17.29 -2.71 -2.59
C SER A 135 -16.31 -3.44 -3.52
N ARG A 136 -16.87 -4.09 -4.56
CA ARG A 136 -16.10 -4.64 -5.67
C ARG A 136 -15.61 -3.57 -6.64
N GLN A 137 -16.19 -2.37 -6.59
CA GLN A 137 -15.86 -1.27 -7.49
C GLN A 137 -14.78 -0.37 -6.88
N VAL A 138 -14.09 0.37 -7.75
CA VAL A 138 -13.05 1.31 -7.35
C VAL A 138 -13.37 2.73 -7.81
N GLU A 139 -12.90 3.70 -7.06
CA GLU A 139 -12.97 5.11 -7.44
C GLU A 139 -11.68 5.51 -8.17
N HIS A 140 -11.79 6.11 -9.34
CA HIS A 140 -10.64 6.67 -10.06
C HIS A 140 -10.17 7.96 -9.40
N ILE A 141 -8.91 8.02 -8.97
CA ILE A 141 -8.35 9.14 -8.20
C ILE A 141 -7.09 9.71 -8.85
N SER A 142 -6.82 10.99 -8.59
CA SER A 142 -5.56 11.62 -9.00
C SER A 142 -4.40 11.23 -8.08
N LEU A 143 -3.16 11.47 -8.52
CA LEU A 143 -1.97 11.29 -7.67
C LEU A 143 -2.07 12.14 -6.39
N PHE A 144 -2.51 13.39 -6.51
CA PHE A 144 -2.68 14.27 -5.36
C PHE A 144 -3.72 13.73 -4.38
N GLN A 145 -4.85 13.22 -4.89
CA GLN A 145 -5.88 12.59 -4.07
C GLN A 145 -5.36 11.30 -3.41
N ALA A 146 -4.54 10.50 -4.10
CA ALA A 146 -3.90 9.31 -3.52
C ALA A 146 -2.96 9.67 -2.35
N ILE A 147 -2.18 10.74 -2.49
CA ILE A 147 -1.34 11.29 -1.42
C ILE A 147 -2.21 11.77 -0.25
N LEU A 148 -3.23 12.58 -0.50
CA LEU A 148 -4.10 13.08 0.57
C LEU A 148 -4.85 11.97 1.29
N ARG A 149 -5.19 10.88 0.59
CA ARG A 149 -5.88 9.72 1.17
C ARG A 149 -5.04 8.99 2.22
N SER A 150 -3.71 9.11 2.20
CA SER A 150 -2.86 8.53 3.26
C SER A 150 -3.01 9.25 4.60
N PHE A 151 -3.43 10.52 4.56
CA PHE A 151 -3.72 11.35 5.72
C PHE A 151 -5.22 11.44 6.06
N ALA A 152 -6.08 10.95 5.17
CA ALA A 152 -7.52 10.99 5.37
C ALA A 152 -7.96 10.00 6.45
N ALA A 153 -9.08 10.32 7.11
CA ALA A 153 -9.73 9.37 8.00
C ALA A 153 -10.16 8.10 7.23
N PRO A 154 -10.13 6.91 7.87
CA PRO A 154 -10.55 5.66 7.23
C PRO A 154 -12.00 5.76 6.75
N GLN A 155 -12.22 5.43 5.47
CA GLN A 155 -13.52 5.44 4.82
C GLN A 155 -13.96 4.00 4.55
N VAL A 156 -15.11 3.62 5.13
CA VAL A 156 -15.69 2.28 4.97
C VAL A 156 -16.57 2.22 3.72
N SER A 157 -17.33 3.29 3.49
CA SER A 157 -18.17 3.46 2.33
C SER A 157 -17.58 4.51 1.38
N PRO A 158 -17.87 4.40 0.08
CA PRO A 158 -17.50 5.43 -0.87
C PRO A 158 -18.22 6.76 -0.57
N PRO A 159 -17.60 7.91 -0.88
CA PRO A 159 -18.26 9.21 -0.83
C PRO A 159 -19.51 9.23 -1.72
N ALA A 160 -20.58 9.90 -1.30
CA ALA A 160 -21.85 9.94 -2.05
C ALA A 160 -21.73 10.51 -3.49
N LYS A 161 -20.68 11.30 -3.77
CA LYS A 161 -20.39 11.88 -5.08
C LYS A 161 -19.35 11.09 -5.89
N ALA A 162 -18.82 9.99 -5.35
CA ALA A 162 -17.76 9.23 -5.99
C ALA A 162 -18.30 8.40 -7.15
N ARG A 163 -17.63 8.50 -8.30
CA ARG A 163 -17.92 7.65 -9.45
C ARG A 163 -17.20 6.32 -9.28
N LEU A 164 -17.96 5.28 -8.93
CA LEU A 164 -17.45 3.92 -8.84
C LEU A 164 -17.40 3.27 -10.22
N VAL A 165 -16.30 2.57 -10.47
CA VAL A 165 -15.95 2.00 -11.77
C VAL A 165 -15.24 0.67 -11.54
N ASP A 166 -15.46 -0.32 -12.39
CA ASP A 166 -14.72 -1.59 -12.29
C ASP A 166 -13.29 -1.46 -12.80
N ILE A 167 -12.37 -2.21 -12.20
CA ILE A 167 -10.96 -2.20 -12.63
C ILE A 167 -10.83 -2.63 -14.09
N ALA A 168 -11.64 -3.61 -14.54
CA ALA A 168 -11.67 -4.04 -15.93
C ALA A 168 -11.97 -2.89 -16.92
N THR A 169 -12.94 -2.04 -16.59
CA THR A 169 -13.31 -0.90 -17.46
C THR A 169 -12.22 0.18 -17.47
N LEU A 170 -11.53 0.41 -16.34
CA LEU A 170 -10.37 1.29 -16.29
C LEU A 170 -9.20 0.74 -17.12
N ALA A 171 -9.00 -0.59 -17.12
CA ALA A 171 -7.93 -1.24 -17.88
C ALA A 171 -8.17 -1.13 -19.40
N GLN A 172 -9.43 -1.20 -19.82
CA GLN A 172 -9.83 -0.95 -21.21
C GLN A 172 -9.66 0.52 -21.60
N LYS A 173 -10.00 1.45 -20.71
CA LYS A 173 -9.87 2.89 -20.95
C LYS A 173 -8.42 3.37 -21.04
N TYR A 174 -7.52 2.78 -20.26
CA TYR A 174 -6.10 3.15 -20.20
C TYR A 174 -5.17 1.97 -20.53
N PRO A 175 -5.17 1.45 -21.78
CA PRO A 175 -4.45 0.23 -22.11
C PRO A 175 -2.93 0.37 -22.01
N GLY A 176 -2.39 1.59 -22.14
CA GLY A 176 -0.95 1.87 -22.08
C GLY A 176 -0.37 2.00 -20.67
N ARG A 177 -1.20 1.95 -19.61
CA ARG A 177 -0.78 2.26 -18.24
C ARG A 177 -1.23 1.15 -17.27
N PRO A 178 -0.41 0.81 -16.25
CA PRO A 178 -0.86 -0.08 -15.18
C PRO A 178 -1.85 0.61 -14.24
N ILE A 179 -2.69 -0.16 -13.57
CA ILE A 179 -3.64 0.35 -12.57
C ILE A 179 -3.11 0.03 -11.18
N VAL A 180 -2.95 1.03 -10.33
CA VAL A 180 -2.57 0.85 -8.92
C VAL A 180 -3.80 0.88 -8.05
N THR A 181 -3.96 -0.20 -7.28
CA THR A 181 -4.99 -0.36 -6.26
C THR A 181 -4.32 -0.55 -4.90
N PHE A 182 -4.92 0.04 -3.87
CA PHE A 182 -4.50 -0.13 -2.47
C PHE A 182 -5.52 -1.02 -1.76
N PRO A 183 -5.35 -2.36 -1.79
CA PRO A 183 -6.36 -3.29 -1.29
C PRO A 183 -6.60 -3.18 0.22
N GLU A 184 -5.64 -2.67 1.00
CA GLU A 184 -5.81 -2.42 2.44
C GLU A 184 -6.81 -1.29 2.76
N CYS A 185 -7.24 -0.52 1.74
CA CYS A 185 -8.19 0.61 1.82
C CYS A 185 -7.80 1.77 2.75
N THR A 186 -6.76 1.63 3.56
CA THR A 186 -6.31 2.62 4.54
C THR A 186 -4.83 2.45 4.88
N ALA A 187 -4.16 3.54 5.26
CA ALA A 187 -2.73 3.51 5.54
C ALA A 187 -2.39 2.79 6.86
N THR A 188 -1.40 1.91 6.88
CA THR A 188 -0.95 1.20 8.10
C THR A 188 0.45 1.61 8.53
N ASN A 189 0.92 1.09 9.66
CA ASN A 189 2.29 1.29 10.14
C ASN A 189 3.31 0.29 9.54
N ALA A 190 2.95 -0.41 8.46
CA ALA A 190 3.80 -1.42 7.81
C ALA A 190 4.25 -2.59 8.70
N ARG A 191 3.57 -2.87 9.83
CA ARG A 191 3.85 -4.04 10.71
C ARG A 191 2.92 -5.23 10.47
N GLY A 192 1.80 -5.02 9.78
CA GLY A 192 0.85 -6.06 9.40
C GLY A 192 0.11 -5.64 8.13
N ILE A 193 -0.39 -6.62 7.40
CA ILE A 193 -1.22 -6.41 6.19
C ILE A 193 -2.68 -6.63 6.55
N LEU A 194 -3.52 -5.63 6.29
CA LEU A 194 -4.96 -5.73 6.50
C LEU A 194 -5.61 -6.68 5.49
N PRO A 195 -6.80 -7.22 5.78
CA PRO A 195 -7.57 -8.00 4.81
C PRO A 195 -7.80 -7.18 3.53
N PRO A 196 -7.48 -7.72 2.35
CA PRO A 196 -7.63 -7.00 1.09
C PRO A 196 -9.09 -6.85 0.72
N SER A 197 -9.45 -5.70 0.12
CA SER A 197 -10.81 -5.46 -0.37
C SER A 197 -11.19 -6.35 -1.56
N PRO A 198 -12.48 -6.69 -1.71
CA PRO A 198 -12.99 -7.45 -2.84
C PRO A 198 -12.89 -6.70 -4.18
N SER A 199 -12.42 -5.45 -4.16
CA SER A 199 -12.15 -4.66 -5.37
C SER A 199 -11.25 -5.39 -6.38
N LEU A 200 -10.28 -6.20 -5.90
CA LEU A 200 -9.38 -6.97 -6.76
C LEU A 200 -10.11 -8.03 -7.60
N LEU A 201 -11.34 -8.39 -7.25
CA LEU A 201 -12.14 -9.37 -7.97
C LEU A 201 -12.81 -8.80 -9.23
N SER A 202 -12.91 -7.46 -9.33
CA SER A 202 -13.43 -6.74 -10.51
C SER A 202 -12.46 -6.66 -11.69
N VAL A 203 -11.33 -7.34 -11.57
CA VAL A 203 -10.29 -7.43 -12.60
C VAL A 203 -10.74 -8.40 -13.71
N ALA A 204 -10.47 -8.05 -14.97
CA ALA A 204 -10.81 -8.89 -16.11
C ALA A 204 -10.08 -10.25 -16.05
N PRO A 205 -10.72 -11.35 -16.51
CA PRO A 205 -10.09 -12.66 -16.55
C PRO A 205 -8.78 -12.60 -17.34
N LYS A 206 -7.74 -13.33 -16.89
CA LYS A 206 -6.37 -13.34 -17.46
C LYS A 206 -5.52 -12.08 -17.24
N THR A 207 -6.03 -11.06 -16.54
CA THR A 207 -5.20 -9.89 -16.16
C THR A 207 -4.21 -10.27 -15.06
N LYS A 208 -2.97 -9.81 -15.18
CA LYS A 208 -1.91 -10.05 -14.19
C LYS A 208 -2.02 -9.05 -13.03
N ILE A 209 -2.11 -9.56 -11.82
CA ILE A 209 -2.06 -8.81 -10.57
C ILE A 209 -0.66 -8.95 -9.98
N PHE A 210 0.03 -7.85 -9.74
CA PHE A 210 1.36 -7.81 -9.15
C PHE A 210 1.27 -7.27 -7.71
N PRO A 211 1.44 -8.12 -6.69
CA PRO A 211 1.55 -7.67 -5.30
C PRO A 211 2.87 -6.90 -5.10
N VAL A 212 2.79 -5.68 -4.59
CA VAL A 212 3.95 -4.81 -4.34
C VAL A 212 3.95 -4.32 -2.90
N SER A 213 5.00 -4.67 -2.16
CA SER A 213 5.19 -4.20 -0.78
C SER A 213 6.31 -3.16 -0.74
N LEU A 214 6.04 -2.03 -0.10
CA LEU A 214 7.00 -0.96 0.14
C LEU A 214 7.33 -0.90 1.63
N LYS A 215 8.63 -0.85 1.94
CA LYS A 215 9.10 -0.75 3.33
C LYS A 215 10.13 0.35 3.48
N TYR A 216 9.93 1.18 4.49
CA TYR A 216 10.78 2.32 4.79
C TYR A 216 11.81 1.99 5.86
N THR A 217 13.04 2.45 5.64
CA THR A 217 14.09 2.51 6.66
C THR A 217 14.59 3.95 6.72
N PRO A 218 14.37 4.68 7.81
CA PRO A 218 13.68 4.29 9.05
C PRO A 218 12.15 4.14 8.89
N ALA A 219 11.52 3.36 9.78
CA ALA A 219 10.11 2.96 9.66
C ALA A 219 9.09 4.00 10.16
N ASP A 220 9.53 5.22 10.49
CA ASP A 220 8.69 6.29 11.03
C ASP A 220 8.15 7.25 9.96
N VAL A 221 8.45 7.00 8.69
CA VAL A 221 7.91 7.72 7.53
C VAL A 221 6.60 7.07 7.05
N VAL A 222 5.73 6.72 7.99
CA VAL A 222 4.43 6.07 7.78
C VAL A 222 3.32 6.95 8.34
N THR A 223 2.11 6.85 7.78
CA THR A 223 0.96 7.67 8.19
C THR A 223 -0.22 6.81 8.65
N PRO A 224 -0.07 6.02 9.73
CA PRO A 224 -1.18 5.21 10.24
C PRO A 224 -2.30 6.08 10.85
N LEU A 225 -1.96 7.28 11.32
CA LEU A 225 -2.89 8.24 11.93
C LEU A 225 -3.29 9.34 10.92
N PRO A 226 -4.59 9.67 10.82
CA PRO A 226 -5.05 10.75 9.96
C PRO A 226 -4.62 12.12 10.51
N GLY A 227 -4.50 13.11 9.63
CA GLY A 227 -4.18 14.50 9.99
C GLY A 227 -2.74 14.73 10.45
N SER A 228 -1.85 13.75 10.31
CA SER A 228 -0.46 13.81 10.79
C SER A 228 0.50 14.59 9.86
N TYR A 229 0.01 15.61 9.14
CA TYR A 229 0.75 16.33 8.10
C TYR A 229 2.07 16.94 8.58
N LEU A 230 2.04 17.77 9.63
CA LEU A 230 3.24 18.47 10.13
C LEU A 230 4.25 17.51 10.73
N SER A 231 3.78 16.52 11.49
CA SER A 231 4.64 15.49 12.07
C SER A 231 5.30 14.66 10.98
N PHE A 232 4.54 14.24 9.97
CA PHE A 232 5.08 13.52 8.83
C PHE A 232 6.10 14.36 8.06
N LEU A 233 5.80 15.62 7.77
CA LEU A 233 6.71 16.52 7.04
C LEU A 233 8.01 16.76 7.80
N TRP A 234 7.93 16.94 9.12
CA TRP A 234 9.08 17.00 10.00
C TRP A 234 9.91 15.72 9.92
N MET A 235 9.28 14.55 10.07
CA MET A 235 9.96 13.25 10.02
C MET A 235 10.61 12.98 8.66
N LEU A 236 9.95 13.40 7.58
CA LEU A 236 10.43 13.24 6.22
C LEU A 236 11.62 14.15 5.91
N LEU A 237 11.61 15.42 6.32
CA LEU A 237 12.64 16.38 5.92
C LEU A 237 13.82 16.48 6.90
N SER A 238 13.58 16.24 8.19
CA SER A 238 14.60 16.40 9.24
C SER A 238 15.67 15.32 9.22
N LYS A 239 15.37 14.14 8.66
CA LYS A 239 16.31 13.00 8.66
C LYS A 239 17.28 13.08 7.50
N PRO A 240 18.56 12.70 7.70
CA PRO A 240 19.57 12.85 6.67
C PRO A 240 19.27 12.01 5.43
N THR A 241 18.84 10.75 5.61
CA THR A 241 18.57 9.80 4.52
C THR A 241 17.37 8.93 4.83
N HIS A 242 16.65 8.53 3.76
CA HIS A 242 15.61 7.52 3.79
C HIS A 242 15.90 6.46 2.73
N CYS A 243 15.63 5.21 3.07
CA CYS A 243 15.73 4.09 2.15
C CYS A 243 14.35 3.45 1.96
N ILE A 244 13.98 3.24 0.69
CA ILE A 244 12.78 2.47 0.33
C ILE A 244 13.24 1.11 -0.18
N ARG A 245 12.74 0.05 0.45
CA ARG A 245 12.88 -1.32 -0.04
C ARG A 245 11.58 -1.72 -0.72
N VAL A 246 11.64 -1.92 -2.02
CA VAL A 246 10.47 -2.24 -2.84
C VAL A 246 10.57 -3.67 -3.28
N ARG A 247 9.53 -4.44 -2.97
CA ARG A 247 9.47 -5.86 -3.26
C ARG A 247 8.26 -6.16 -4.12
N ILE A 248 8.49 -6.83 -5.24
CA ILE A 248 7.46 -7.19 -6.21
C ILE A 248 7.37 -8.72 -6.24
N ALA A 249 6.19 -9.28 -5.98
CA ALA A 249 5.95 -10.71 -6.08
C ALA A 249 5.71 -11.14 -7.53
N GLU A 250 5.75 -12.46 -7.74
CA GLU A 250 5.23 -13.09 -8.95
C GLU A 250 3.76 -12.71 -9.19
N CYS A 251 3.37 -12.63 -10.47
CA CYS A 251 2.02 -12.24 -10.83
C CYS A 251 1.00 -13.31 -10.44
N VAL A 252 -0.09 -12.86 -9.84
CA VAL A 252 -1.29 -13.66 -9.57
C VAL A 252 -2.28 -13.40 -10.70
N VAL A 253 -2.91 -14.44 -11.23
CA VAL A 253 -3.93 -14.33 -12.28
C VAL A 253 -5.23 -14.90 -11.73
N LYS A 254 -6.37 -14.26 -12.06
CA LYS A 254 -7.69 -14.81 -11.75
C LYS A 254 -7.91 -16.07 -12.59
N SER A 255 -7.84 -17.23 -11.94
CA SER A 255 -8.18 -18.51 -12.57
C SER A 255 -9.66 -18.50 -12.94
N THR A 256 -9.96 -18.76 -14.21
CA THR A 256 -11.29 -19.20 -14.61
C THR A 256 -11.41 -20.68 -14.30
N ASP A 257 -12.47 -21.08 -13.60
CA ASP A 257 -12.75 -22.50 -13.33
C ASP A 257 -12.70 -23.27 -14.67
N GLY A 258 -11.65 -24.07 -14.87
CA GLY A 258 -11.48 -24.91 -16.07
C GLY A 258 -10.08 -25.04 -16.67
N GLU A 259 -9.10 -24.18 -16.34
CA GLU A 259 -7.75 -24.32 -16.92
C GLU A 259 -6.64 -24.20 -15.89
N GLY A 260 -6.07 -25.36 -15.55
CA GLY A 260 -4.63 -25.55 -15.32
C GLY A 260 -3.99 -24.78 -14.17
N ALA A 261 -3.86 -25.48 -13.04
CA ALA A 261 -2.88 -25.16 -12.00
C ALA A 261 -1.51 -24.84 -12.61
N SER A 262 -1.12 -23.56 -12.62
CA SER A 262 0.25 -23.17 -12.95
C SER A 262 1.11 -23.38 -11.71
N ALA A 263 1.73 -24.56 -11.67
CA ALA A 263 2.95 -24.94 -10.98
C ALA A 263 3.47 -24.00 -9.88
N THR A 264 2.80 -23.98 -8.73
CA THR A 264 3.50 -23.71 -7.48
C THR A 264 4.33 -24.95 -7.17
N ARG A 265 5.66 -24.87 -7.32
CA ARG A 265 6.57 -25.91 -6.79
C ARG A 265 6.29 -26.03 -5.29
N LYS A 266 5.54 -27.07 -4.91
CA LYS A 266 5.40 -27.48 -3.51
C LYS A 266 6.80 -27.83 -3.01
N SER A 267 7.31 -27.01 -2.09
CA SER A 267 8.42 -27.39 -1.23
C SER A 267 7.92 -28.52 -0.35
N THR A 268 8.51 -29.70 -0.49
CA THR A 268 8.30 -30.88 0.35
C THR A 268 8.63 -30.55 1.80
N TYR A 269 7.61 -30.28 2.61
CA TYR A 269 7.60 -30.59 4.04
C TYR A 269 6.18 -31.05 4.36
N ASP A 270 6.09 -32.24 4.96
CA ASP A 270 4.86 -32.88 5.38
C ASP A 270 4.02 -31.96 6.26
N THR A 271 2.93 -31.42 5.72
CA THR A 271 1.87 -30.82 6.52
C THR A 271 0.85 -31.89 6.84
N ASN A 272 0.88 -32.35 8.07
CA ASN A 272 -0.08 -33.27 8.66
C ASN A 272 -1.52 -32.82 8.36
N TYR A 273 -2.34 -33.76 7.92
CA TYR A 273 -3.78 -33.65 7.66
C TYR A 273 -4.60 -33.05 8.83
N LEU A 274 -4.01 -32.98 10.02
CA LEU A 274 -4.57 -32.43 11.26
C LEU A 274 -4.55 -30.88 11.32
N ASP A 275 -3.68 -30.21 10.55
CA ASP A 275 -3.58 -28.72 10.53
C ASP A 275 -4.73 -28.06 9.74
N THR A 276 -5.46 -28.86 8.95
CA THR A 276 -6.66 -28.43 8.20
C THR A 276 -7.93 -28.37 9.06
N LEU A 277 -7.91 -28.88 10.29
CA LEU A 277 -9.08 -28.87 11.19
C LEU A 277 -9.02 -27.74 12.23
N ASP A 278 -7.81 -27.24 12.56
CA ASP A 278 -7.64 -26.11 13.49
C ASP A 278 -7.90 -24.74 12.82
N THR A 279 -8.01 -24.69 11.50
CA THR A 279 -8.40 -23.45 10.79
C THR A 279 -9.89 -23.13 10.89
N ASP A 280 -10.73 -24.12 11.24
CA ASP A 280 -12.19 -23.99 11.30
C ASP A 280 -12.73 -23.45 12.64
N SER A 281 -11.89 -23.30 13.68
CA SER A 281 -12.35 -22.96 15.04
C SER A 281 -11.86 -21.63 15.62
N ALA A 282 -11.10 -20.82 14.85
CA ALA A 282 -10.60 -19.51 15.31
C ALA A 282 -11.19 -18.29 14.56
N TYR A 283 -11.98 -18.50 13.50
CA TYR A 283 -12.68 -17.42 12.80
C TYR A 283 -14.06 -17.20 13.40
N GLY A 284 -14.09 -16.47 14.52
CA GLY A 284 -15.32 -15.89 15.03
C GLY A 284 -15.96 -15.02 13.94
N SER A 285 -17.12 -15.45 13.48
CA SER A 285 -18.02 -14.73 12.58
C SER A 285 -18.27 -13.33 13.12
N LEU A 286 -17.76 -12.33 12.41
CA LEU A 286 -18.32 -10.99 12.44
C LEU A 286 -19.22 -10.92 11.22
N ASP A 287 -20.50 -11.21 11.45
CA ASP A 287 -21.60 -11.00 10.52
C ASP A 287 -21.57 -9.56 10.03
N THR A 288 -21.17 -9.38 8.77
CA THR A 288 -21.50 -8.21 7.98
C THR A 288 -21.88 -8.75 6.61
N GLU A 289 -23.04 -8.33 6.13
CA GLU A 289 -23.74 -8.79 4.92
C GLU A 289 -22.90 -8.64 3.64
N ASP A 290 -21.91 -9.52 3.47
CA ASP A 290 -21.12 -9.67 2.25
C ASP A 290 -21.83 -10.70 1.37
N ALA A 291 -22.20 -10.31 0.14
CA ALA A 291 -22.57 -11.25 -0.91
C ALA A 291 -21.53 -12.37 -0.94
N GLU A 292 -21.95 -13.60 -0.63
CA GLU A 292 -21.08 -14.74 -0.33
C GLU A 292 -19.94 -14.85 -1.36
N LEU A 293 -18.74 -14.41 -0.97
CA LEU A 293 -17.56 -14.53 -1.83
C LEU A 293 -17.31 -16.01 -2.11
N THR A 294 -17.16 -16.38 -3.38
CA THR A 294 -16.91 -17.77 -3.73
C THR A 294 -15.56 -18.22 -3.17
N ARG A 295 -15.39 -19.53 -2.95
CA ARG A 295 -14.14 -20.09 -2.41
C ARG A 295 -12.92 -19.70 -3.25
N ALA A 296 -13.06 -19.66 -4.57
CA ALA A 296 -12.01 -19.23 -5.49
C ALA A 296 -11.69 -17.73 -5.37
N GLU A 297 -12.70 -16.88 -5.19
CA GLU A 297 -12.51 -15.45 -4.95
C GLU A 297 -11.77 -15.18 -3.64
N LYS A 298 -12.13 -15.88 -2.55
CA LYS A 298 -11.42 -15.81 -1.27
C LYS A 298 -9.97 -16.26 -1.40
N ALA A 299 -9.72 -17.39 -2.07
CA ALA A 299 -8.36 -17.90 -2.28
C ALA A 299 -7.47 -16.93 -3.06
N LEU A 300 -8.01 -16.20 -4.05
CA LEU A 300 -7.27 -15.17 -4.78
C LEU A 300 -6.86 -14.02 -3.84
N LEU A 301 -7.80 -13.51 -3.05
CA LEU A 301 -7.54 -12.45 -2.08
C LEU A 301 -6.50 -12.89 -1.04
N ASP A 302 -6.63 -14.11 -0.53
CA ASP A 302 -5.68 -14.71 0.40
C ASP A 302 -4.28 -14.83 -0.21
N THR A 303 -4.17 -15.30 -1.45
CA THR A 303 -2.88 -15.41 -2.17
C THR A 303 -2.20 -14.05 -2.33
N VAL A 304 -2.97 -12.99 -2.63
CA VAL A 304 -2.44 -11.62 -2.73
C VAL A 304 -2.01 -11.11 -1.35
N ALA A 305 -2.83 -11.33 -0.31
CA ALA A 305 -2.52 -10.94 1.06
C ALA A 305 -1.27 -11.65 1.60
N ASP A 306 -1.14 -12.96 1.37
CA ASP A 306 0.01 -13.78 1.76
C ASP A 306 1.28 -13.34 1.02
N SER A 307 1.14 -13.00 -0.27
CA SER A 307 2.24 -12.43 -1.05
C SER A 307 2.71 -11.10 -0.47
N LEU A 308 1.80 -10.17 -0.15
CA LEU A 308 2.14 -8.89 0.48
C LEU A 308 2.79 -9.08 1.85
N ALA A 309 2.27 -10.00 2.68
CA ALA A 309 2.80 -10.33 3.99
C ALA A 309 4.24 -10.90 3.90
N ARG A 310 4.44 -11.86 2.99
CA ARG A 310 5.75 -12.48 2.70
C ARG A 310 6.77 -11.45 2.20
N LEU A 311 6.39 -10.59 1.25
CA LEU A 311 7.27 -9.53 0.75
C LEU A 311 7.64 -8.53 1.85
N GLY A 312 6.66 -8.06 2.62
CA GLY A 312 6.86 -7.10 3.72
C GLY A 312 7.61 -7.68 4.93
N ARG A 313 7.74 -9.01 5.00
CA ARG A 313 8.18 -9.78 6.19
C ARG A 313 7.34 -9.42 7.41
N VAL A 314 6.03 -9.44 7.21
CA VAL A 314 5.01 -9.12 8.22
C VAL A 314 3.94 -10.20 8.19
N LYS A 315 3.08 -10.24 9.21
CA LYS A 315 1.93 -11.17 9.24
C LYS A 315 0.66 -10.49 8.73
N ARG A 316 -0.29 -11.30 8.28
CA ARG A 316 -1.67 -10.86 8.06
C ARG A 316 -2.32 -10.59 9.41
N VAL A 317 -3.23 -9.63 9.45
CA VAL A 317 -4.00 -9.30 10.65
C VAL A 317 -5.49 -9.36 10.33
N GLY A 318 -6.30 -9.74 11.31
CA GLY A 318 -7.77 -9.77 11.18
C GLY A 318 -8.45 -8.43 11.41
N LEU A 319 -7.68 -7.33 11.48
CA LEU A 319 -8.20 -5.99 11.73
C LEU A 319 -8.57 -5.30 10.41
N GLY A 320 -9.76 -4.71 10.35
CA GLY A 320 -10.29 -4.05 9.16
C GLY A 320 -10.24 -2.52 9.21
N VAL A 321 -10.79 -1.90 8.15
CA VAL A 321 -10.95 -0.44 8.06
C VAL A 321 -11.89 0.10 9.16
N GLN A 322 -12.91 -0.68 9.53
CA GLN A 322 -13.84 -0.34 10.61
C GLN A 322 -13.14 -0.29 11.96
N ASP A 323 -12.25 -1.24 12.25
CA ASP A 323 -11.44 -1.23 13.49
C ASP A 323 -10.51 -0.02 13.53
N LYS A 324 -9.93 0.34 12.38
CA LYS A 324 -9.13 1.57 12.28
C LYS A 324 -9.96 2.82 12.57
N LYS A 325 -11.21 2.89 12.09
CA LYS A 325 -12.13 4.00 12.37
C LYS A 325 -12.41 4.12 13.87
N ASN A 326 -12.64 2.99 14.54
CA ASN A 326 -12.82 2.92 15.98
C ASN A 326 -11.54 3.32 16.74
N PHE A 327 -10.38 2.85 16.30
CA PHE A 327 -9.07 3.22 16.84
C PHE A 327 -8.83 4.73 16.77
N VAL A 328 -9.03 5.34 15.61
CA VAL A 328 -8.85 6.79 15.42
C VAL A 328 -9.81 7.57 16.33
N ARG A 329 -11.08 7.16 16.43
CA ARG A 329 -12.06 7.79 17.32
C ARG A 329 -11.60 7.76 18.78
N MET A 330 -11.07 6.63 19.24
CA MET A 330 -10.54 6.49 20.60
C MET A 330 -9.26 7.29 20.80
N TRP A 331 -8.35 7.29 19.83
CA TRP A 331 -7.10 8.03 19.84
C TRP A 331 -7.34 9.55 19.97
N THR A 332 -8.25 10.10 19.16
CA THR A 332 -8.59 11.53 19.20
C THR A 332 -9.27 11.94 20.50
N LYS A 333 -10.18 11.11 21.05
CA LYS A 333 -10.81 11.37 22.36
C LYS A 333 -9.78 11.43 23.47
N THR A 334 -8.83 10.49 23.49
CA THR A 334 -7.79 10.40 24.52
C THR A 334 -6.88 11.63 24.51
N ARG A 335 -6.58 12.23 23.35
CA ARG A 335 -5.76 13.44 23.26
C ARG A 335 -6.47 14.74 23.63
N ARG A 336 -7.81 14.76 23.67
CA ARG A 336 -8.60 15.95 24.07
C ARG A 336 -8.84 16.01 25.58
N THR A 337 -8.68 14.89 26.27
CA THR A 337 -8.88 14.77 27.73
C THR A 337 -7.60 15.04 28.54
N TRP A 338 -6.55 15.51 27.88
CA TRP A 338 -5.27 15.95 28.44
C TRP A 338 -4.93 17.31 27.83
#